data_AF-A0A496BAY2-F1
#
_entry.id   AF-A0A496BAY2-F1
#
_cell.length_a   1.000
_cell.length_b   1.000
_cell.length_c   1.000
_cell.angle_alpha   90.00
_cell.angle_beta   90.00
_cell.angle_gamma   90.00
#
_symmetry.space_group_name_H-M   'P 1'
#
loop_
_entity.id
_entity.type
_entity.pdbx_description
1 polymer ?
#
loop_
_entity_poly.entity_id
_entity_poly.type
_entity_poly.pdbx_seq_one_letter_code
_entity_poly.pdbx_strand_id
1 'polypeptide(L)'
;MLANIITIARILFTWGVIALWGVHRRLDIALIFTIAFIFGLDALDGYIARKRNETSKTGALLDTLADRIIENTFWIYFTARGLIPVWMPVAVMTRGFITDNLQRLHGYPKSGWRHALTRSRYSRAISGISKLLAFTTLATLSLFKTSDAERASLIIATIAVGICLLRGLPFFFIPKPSCSRST
;
A
#
# COMPACT_ATOMS: atom_id res chain seq x y z
N MET A 1 22.01 2.71 5.09
CA MET A 1 21.74 4.17 4.90
C MET A 1 20.96 4.44 3.62
N LEU A 2 21.37 3.87 2.48
CA LEU A 2 20.71 4.07 1.19
C LEU A 2 19.19 3.76 1.20
N ALA A 3 18.76 2.63 1.79
CA ALA A 3 17.35 2.26 1.86
C ALA A 3 16.46 3.33 2.55
N ASN A 4 16.96 3.98 3.61
CA ASN A 4 16.21 5.02 4.31
C ASN A 4 16.07 6.29 3.46
N ILE A 5 17.08 6.60 2.63
CA ILE A 5 17.02 7.76 1.72
C ILE A 5 15.92 7.52 0.67
N ILE A 6 15.82 6.30 0.16
CA ILE A 6 14.81 5.99 -0.87
C ILE A 6 13.40 6.01 -0.27
N THR A 7 13.20 5.49 0.95
CA THR A 7 11.88 5.58 1.61
C THR A 7 11.46 7.02 1.89
N ILE A 8 12.38 7.87 2.36
CA ILE A 8 12.11 9.31 2.55
C ILE A 8 11.81 9.98 1.20
N ALA A 9 12.61 9.68 0.17
CA ALA A 9 12.39 10.22 -1.17
C ALA A 9 11.01 9.83 -1.72
N ARG A 10 10.56 8.58 -1.52
CA ARG A 10 9.22 8.11 -1.94
C ARG A 10 8.09 8.90 -1.26
N ILE A 11 8.22 9.20 0.03
CA ILE A 11 7.25 10.04 0.76
C ILE A 11 7.25 11.46 0.18
N LEU A 12 8.42 12.07 0.01
CA LEU A 12 8.56 13.42 -0.54
C LEU A 12 7.98 13.51 -1.96
N PHE A 13 8.27 12.53 -2.82
CA PHE A 13 7.69 12.47 -4.16
C PHE A 13 6.16 12.32 -4.12
N THR A 14 5.63 11.53 -3.19
CA THR A 14 4.17 11.36 -3.03
C THR A 14 3.48 12.69 -2.66
N TRP A 15 4.04 13.43 -1.70
CA TRP A 15 3.51 14.75 -1.35
C TRP A 15 3.70 15.77 -2.46
N GLY A 16 4.83 15.74 -3.16
CA GLY A 16 5.06 16.57 -4.35
C GLY A 16 4.02 16.31 -5.45
N VAL A 17 3.70 15.04 -5.72
CA VAL A 17 2.64 14.66 -6.67
C VAL A 17 1.31 15.28 -6.28
N ILE A 18 0.90 15.16 -5.01
CA ILE A 18 -0.38 15.69 -4.55
C ILE A 18 -0.42 17.22 -4.55
N ALA A 19 0.67 17.88 -4.15
CA ALA A 19 0.75 19.34 -4.11
C ALA A 19 0.71 19.97 -5.51
N LEU A 20 1.30 19.31 -6.51
CA LEU A 20 1.35 19.79 -7.89
C LEU A 20 0.15 19.35 -8.73
N TRP A 21 -0.66 18.41 -8.25
CA TRP A 21 -1.78 17.87 -9.00
C TRP A 21 -2.87 18.93 -9.24
N GLY A 22 -3.25 19.12 -10.50
CA GLY A 22 -4.28 20.07 -10.93
C GLY A 22 -3.77 21.47 -11.22
N VAL A 23 -2.45 21.73 -11.10
CA VAL A 23 -1.85 23.02 -11.51
C VAL A 23 -1.84 23.17 -13.03
N HIS A 24 -1.34 22.15 -13.73
CA HIS A 24 -1.30 22.12 -15.19
C HIS A 24 -1.58 20.71 -15.71
N ARG A 25 -2.49 20.60 -16.70
CA ARG A 25 -2.86 19.30 -17.30
C ARG A 25 -1.66 18.52 -17.86
N ARG A 26 -0.64 19.21 -18.40
CA ARG A 26 0.59 18.57 -18.89
C ARG A 26 1.44 18.00 -17.75
N LEU A 27 1.48 18.68 -16.60
CA LEU A 27 2.16 18.19 -15.41
C LEU A 27 1.44 16.97 -14.85
N ASP A 28 0.11 16.97 -14.81
CA ASP A 28 -0.65 15.84 -14.28
C ASP A 28 -0.37 14.54 -15.04
N ILE A 29 -0.17 14.60 -16.38
CA ILE A 29 0.24 13.44 -17.18
C ILE A 29 1.59 12.92 -16.71
N ALA A 30 2.58 13.81 -16.49
CA ALA A 30 3.88 13.41 -15.96
C ALA A 30 3.78 12.81 -14.54
N LEU A 31 2.90 13.37 -13.71
CA LEU A 31 2.65 12.89 -12.35
C LEU A 31 2.05 11.48 -12.32
N ILE A 32 1.25 11.09 -13.32
CA ILE A 32 0.77 9.69 -13.46
C ILE A 32 1.94 8.72 -13.57
N PHE A 33 2.95 9.05 -14.39
CA PHE A 33 4.16 8.25 -14.50
C PHE A 33 4.95 8.25 -13.18
N THR A 34 4.98 9.37 -12.46
CA THR A 34 5.61 9.43 -11.12
C THR A 34 4.92 8.51 -10.12
N ILE A 35 3.57 8.42 -10.13
CA ILE A 35 2.83 7.46 -9.28
C ILE A 35 3.27 6.04 -9.62
N ALA A 36 3.29 5.68 -10.90
CA ALA A 36 3.73 4.36 -11.32
C ALA A 36 5.18 4.05 -10.89
N PHE A 37 6.04 5.05 -10.98
CA PHE A 37 7.44 4.96 -10.56
C PHE A 37 7.60 4.77 -9.05
N ILE A 38 6.85 5.51 -8.21
CA ILE A 38 6.90 5.40 -6.74
C ILE A 38 6.55 3.97 -6.28
N PHE A 39 5.53 3.36 -6.86
CA PHE A 39 5.12 1.99 -6.55
C PHE A 39 6.02 0.93 -7.21
N GLY A 40 6.63 1.24 -8.36
CA GLY A 40 7.63 0.37 -8.99
C GLY A 40 8.96 0.32 -8.24
N LEU A 41 9.39 1.45 -7.68
CA LEU A 41 10.61 1.55 -6.86
C LEU A 41 10.56 0.64 -5.64
N ASP A 42 9.40 0.49 -5.01
CA ASP A 42 9.20 -0.43 -3.87
C ASP A 42 9.59 -1.89 -4.20
N ALA A 43 9.19 -2.35 -5.39
CA ALA A 43 9.53 -3.68 -5.85
C ALA A 43 11.02 -3.84 -6.16
N LEU A 44 11.65 -2.78 -6.70
CA LEU A 44 13.06 -2.76 -7.05
C LEU A 44 13.97 -2.69 -5.81
N ASP A 45 13.63 -1.84 -4.84
CA ASP A 45 14.35 -1.72 -3.57
C ASP A 45 14.28 -3.01 -2.77
N GLY A 46 13.11 -3.65 -2.75
CA GLY A 46 12.96 -4.98 -2.14
C GLY A 46 13.84 -6.04 -2.79
N TYR A 47 14.19 -5.92 -4.07
CA TYR A 47 15.14 -6.81 -4.74
C TYR A 47 16.60 -6.49 -4.35
N ILE A 48 16.97 -5.21 -4.37
CA ILE A 48 18.34 -4.75 -4.09
C ILE A 48 18.70 -4.96 -2.61
N ALA A 49 17.81 -4.64 -1.69
CA ALA A 49 18.01 -4.81 -0.24
C ALA A 49 18.28 -6.28 0.14
N ARG A 50 17.61 -7.23 -0.54
CA ARG A 50 17.82 -8.67 -0.34
C ARG A 50 19.18 -9.14 -0.84
N LYS A 51 19.69 -8.54 -1.92
CA LYS A 51 21.01 -8.88 -2.47
C LYS A 51 22.15 -8.34 -1.59
N ARG A 52 21.91 -7.27 -0.84
CA ARG A 52 22.93 -6.62 0.00
C ARG A 52 22.97 -7.07 1.46
N ASN A 53 22.01 -7.87 1.94
CA ASN A 53 21.90 -8.30 3.35
C ASN A 53 21.90 -7.14 4.39
N GLU A 54 21.87 -5.88 3.95
CA GLU A 54 21.82 -4.68 4.79
C GLU A 54 20.38 -4.45 5.27
N THR A 55 19.92 -5.29 6.20
CA THR A 55 18.60 -5.15 6.82
C THR A 55 18.74 -4.64 8.25
N SER A 56 18.74 -3.32 8.41
CA SER A 56 18.58 -2.73 9.74
C SER A 56 17.12 -2.87 10.19
N LYS A 57 16.90 -3.27 11.45
CA LYS A 57 15.57 -3.34 12.07
C LYS A 57 14.83 -1.99 12.01
N THR A 58 15.55 -0.89 12.13
CA THR A 58 14.98 0.47 12.06
C THR A 58 14.57 0.85 10.64
N GLY A 59 15.36 0.47 9.64
CA GLY A 59 15.03 0.73 8.23
C GLY A 59 13.78 -0.03 7.78
N ALA A 60 13.65 -1.30 8.18
CA ALA A 60 12.46 -2.10 7.85
C ALA A 60 11.17 -1.56 8.48
N LEU A 61 11.25 -0.98 9.68
CA LEU A 61 10.12 -0.32 10.32
C LEU A 61 9.73 0.97 9.57
N LEU A 62 10.72 1.79 9.21
CA LEU A 62 10.50 3.03 8.45
C LEU A 62 9.88 2.75 7.07
N ASP A 63 10.36 1.72 6.39
CA ASP A 63 9.82 1.27 5.10
C ASP A 63 8.34 0.88 5.21
N THR A 64 8.00 0.06 6.21
CA THR A 64 6.60 -0.32 6.47
C THR A 64 5.73 0.89 6.80
N LEU A 65 6.25 1.86 7.56
CA LEU A 65 5.52 3.10 7.87
C LEU A 65 5.34 3.99 6.64
N ALA A 66 6.39 4.14 5.82
CA ALA A 66 6.36 4.90 4.58
C ALA A 66 5.31 4.35 3.61
N ASP A 67 5.25 3.03 3.44
CA ASP A 67 4.25 2.37 2.60
C ASP A 67 2.82 2.70 3.06
N ARG A 68 2.57 2.70 4.38
CA ARG A 68 1.26 3.08 4.93
C ARG A 68 0.92 4.53 4.69
N ILE A 69 1.89 5.43 4.87
CA ILE A 69 1.71 6.86 4.63
C ILE A 69 1.36 7.09 3.16
N ILE A 70 2.15 6.52 2.24
CA ILE A 70 1.94 6.67 0.79
C ILE A 70 0.58 6.12 0.38
N GLU A 71 0.24 4.90 0.82
CA GLU A 71 -1.05 4.26 0.52
C GLU A 71 -2.23 5.11 1.01
N ASN A 72 -2.24 5.49 2.29
CA ASN A 72 -3.33 6.26 2.87
C ASN A 72 -3.46 7.64 2.21
N THR A 73 -2.32 8.26 1.91
CA THR A 73 -2.26 9.57 1.27
C THR A 73 -2.95 9.55 -0.11
N PHE A 74 -2.68 8.55 -0.96
CA PHE A 74 -3.37 8.43 -2.25
C PHE A 74 -4.86 8.10 -2.11
N TRP A 75 -5.24 7.18 -1.22
CA TRP A 75 -6.65 6.87 -1.01
C TRP A 75 -7.44 8.09 -0.52
N ILE A 76 -6.92 8.81 0.47
CA ILE A 76 -7.54 10.04 0.99
C ILE A 76 -7.62 11.11 -0.11
N TYR A 77 -6.54 11.28 -0.88
CA TYR A 77 -6.50 12.24 -1.97
C TYR A 77 -7.60 12.00 -3.01
N PHE A 78 -7.72 10.77 -3.52
CA PHE A 78 -8.73 10.46 -4.54
C PHE A 78 -10.16 10.51 -3.99
N THR A 79 -10.37 10.21 -2.71
CA THR A 79 -11.66 10.45 -2.04
C THR A 79 -11.96 11.94 -1.93
N ALA A 80 -11.00 12.78 -1.55
CA ALA A 80 -11.17 14.23 -1.46
C ALA A 80 -11.48 14.86 -2.84
N ARG A 81 -11.00 14.24 -3.93
CA ARG A 81 -11.35 14.60 -5.32
C ARG A 81 -12.71 14.07 -5.78
N GLY A 82 -13.42 13.31 -4.94
CA GLY A 82 -14.74 12.74 -5.24
C GLY A 82 -14.71 11.57 -6.23
N LEU A 83 -13.53 10.98 -6.49
CA LEU A 83 -13.41 9.88 -7.47
C LEU A 83 -13.74 8.51 -6.88
N ILE A 84 -13.62 8.37 -5.56
CA ILE A 84 -13.91 7.14 -4.84
C ILE A 84 -14.68 7.42 -3.55
N PRO A 85 -15.54 6.50 -3.11
CA PRO A 85 -16.32 6.67 -1.91
C PRO A 85 -15.46 6.58 -0.64
N VAL A 86 -15.88 7.31 0.40
CA VAL A 86 -15.15 7.44 1.68
C VAL A 86 -14.94 6.11 2.41
N TRP A 87 -15.79 5.11 2.17
CA TRP A 87 -15.64 3.81 2.82
C TRP A 87 -14.31 3.11 2.45
N MET A 88 -13.76 3.36 1.25
CA MET A 88 -12.53 2.74 0.77
C MET A 88 -11.29 3.12 1.60
N PRO A 89 -10.91 4.42 1.74
CA PRO A 89 -9.79 4.82 2.59
C PRO A 89 -10.02 4.41 4.04
N VAL A 90 -11.24 4.58 4.57
CA VAL A 90 -11.55 4.23 5.96
C VAL A 90 -11.32 2.73 6.22
N ALA A 91 -11.77 1.86 5.32
CA ALA A 91 -11.57 0.42 5.44
C ALA A 91 -10.08 0.04 5.37
N VAL A 92 -9.32 0.61 4.42
CA VAL A 92 -7.89 0.35 4.26
C VAL A 92 -7.10 0.82 5.49
N MET A 93 -7.37 2.03 5.98
CA MET A 93 -6.73 2.58 7.18
C MET A 93 -7.02 1.73 8.40
N THR A 94 -8.30 1.44 8.67
CA THR A 94 -8.73 0.64 9.82
C THR A 94 -8.06 -0.73 9.81
N ARG A 95 -8.09 -1.43 8.67
CA ARG A 95 -7.41 -2.71 8.50
C ARG A 95 -5.91 -2.56 8.73
N GLY A 96 -5.27 -1.53 8.18
CA GLY A 96 -3.84 -1.26 8.35
C GLY A 96 -3.45 -1.17 9.83
N PHE A 97 -4.14 -0.31 10.58
CA PHE A 97 -3.93 -0.14 12.02
C PHE A 97 -4.13 -1.44 12.79
N ILE A 98 -5.21 -2.18 12.52
CA ILE A 98 -5.47 -3.45 13.21
C ILE A 98 -4.38 -4.46 12.89
N THR A 99 -4.04 -4.68 11.61
CA THR A 99 -3.03 -5.67 11.21
C THR A 99 -1.66 -5.35 11.79
N ASP A 100 -1.28 -4.07 11.82
CA ASP A 100 0.05 -3.66 12.27
C ASP A 100 0.19 -3.81 13.79
N ASN A 101 -0.88 -3.49 14.55
CA ASN A 101 -0.90 -3.73 16.00
C ASN A 101 -0.93 -5.22 16.35
N LEU A 102 -1.77 -6.02 15.68
CA LEU A 102 -1.84 -7.47 15.91
C LEU A 102 -0.50 -8.15 15.57
N GLN A 103 0.15 -7.72 14.49
CA GLN A 103 1.47 -8.20 14.12
C GLN A 103 2.53 -7.86 15.17
N ARG A 104 2.47 -6.67 15.78
CA ARG A 104 3.39 -6.27 16.86
C ARG A 104 3.18 -7.10 18.13
N LEU A 105 1.93 -7.44 18.46
CA LEU A 105 1.58 -8.21 19.67
C LEU A 105 1.84 -9.71 19.53
N HIS A 106 1.34 -10.33 18.46
CA HIS A 106 1.34 -11.79 18.29
C HIS A 106 2.43 -12.30 17.33
N GLY A 107 3.11 -11.39 16.62
CA GLY A 107 4.00 -11.76 15.53
C GLY A 107 3.24 -12.29 14.32
N TYR A 108 3.99 -12.77 13.33
CA TYR A 108 3.41 -13.39 12.14
C TYR A 108 2.96 -14.83 12.41
N PRO A 109 1.85 -15.31 11.79
CA PRO A 109 1.47 -16.70 11.87
C PRO A 109 2.62 -17.60 11.33
N LYS A 110 3.00 -18.61 12.10
CA LYS A 110 4.19 -19.44 11.85
C LYS A 110 3.97 -20.56 10.82
N SER A 111 2.72 -21.01 10.58
CA SER A 111 2.41 -22.09 9.63
C SER A 111 0.99 -22.02 9.05
N GLY A 112 0.75 -22.71 7.93
CA GLY A 112 -0.56 -22.87 7.28
C GLY A 112 -0.90 -21.83 6.20
N TRP A 113 -2.13 -21.89 5.69
CA TRP A 113 -2.65 -20.97 4.65
C TRP A 113 -2.55 -19.49 5.05
N ARG A 114 -2.61 -19.21 6.36
CA ARG A 114 -2.46 -17.87 6.96
C ARG A 114 -1.06 -17.29 6.70
N HIS A 115 -0.02 -18.11 6.85
CA HIS A 115 1.36 -17.72 6.55
C HIS A 115 1.56 -17.45 5.06
N ALA A 116 0.99 -18.32 4.20
CA ALA A 116 1.04 -18.14 2.76
C ALA A 116 0.36 -16.83 2.35
N LEU A 117 -0.82 -16.51 2.89
CA LEU A 117 -1.56 -15.32 2.49
C LEU A 117 -0.86 -14.02 2.92
N THR A 118 -0.28 -13.97 4.12
CA THR A 118 0.38 -12.77 4.65
C THR A 118 1.81 -12.58 4.11
N ARG A 119 2.63 -13.66 4.09
CA ARG A 119 4.08 -13.58 3.83
C ARG A 119 4.47 -13.94 2.38
N SER A 120 3.62 -14.67 1.65
CA SER A 120 3.95 -15.07 0.27
C SER A 120 4.26 -13.86 -0.60
N ARG A 121 5.33 -14.00 -1.39
CA ARG A 121 5.78 -12.99 -2.36
C ARG A 121 4.67 -12.69 -3.36
N TYR A 122 3.96 -13.71 -3.79
CA TYR A 122 2.89 -13.62 -4.77
C TYR A 122 1.72 -12.76 -4.26
N SER A 123 1.26 -13.02 -3.04
CA SER A 123 0.15 -12.26 -2.44
C SER A 123 0.52 -10.78 -2.20
N ARG A 124 1.79 -10.48 -1.87
CA ARG A 124 2.27 -9.10 -1.71
C ARG A 124 2.35 -8.38 -3.05
N ALA A 125 2.92 -9.06 -4.06
CA ALA A 125 3.01 -8.52 -5.42
C ALA A 125 1.61 -8.23 -5.99
N ILE A 126 0.65 -9.15 -5.85
CA ILE A 126 -0.73 -8.92 -6.28
C ILE A 126 -1.31 -7.67 -5.63
N SER A 127 -1.21 -7.54 -4.30
CA SER A 127 -1.76 -6.37 -3.62
C SER A 127 -1.10 -5.06 -4.06
N GLY A 128 0.23 -5.06 -4.29
CA GLY A 128 0.95 -3.90 -4.82
C GLY A 128 0.51 -3.55 -6.23
N ILE A 129 0.45 -4.54 -7.13
CA ILE A 129 0.02 -4.37 -8.53
C ILE A 129 -1.43 -3.88 -8.60
N SER A 130 -2.33 -4.45 -7.81
CA SER A 130 -3.73 -4.00 -7.77
C SER A 130 -3.87 -2.54 -7.34
N LYS A 131 -3.10 -2.10 -6.34
CA LYS A 131 -3.09 -0.69 -5.91
C LYS A 131 -2.47 0.22 -6.96
N LEU A 132 -1.36 -0.19 -7.56
CA LEU A 132 -0.74 0.54 -8.68
C LEU A 132 -1.75 0.77 -9.80
N LEU A 133 -2.46 -0.27 -10.23
CA LEU A 133 -3.50 -0.18 -11.25
C LEU A 133 -4.67 0.71 -10.80
N ALA A 134 -5.11 0.59 -9.55
CA ALA A 134 -6.18 1.43 -9.01
C ALA A 134 -5.79 2.92 -9.05
N PHE A 135 -4.60 3.27 -8.56
CA PHE A 135 -4.18 4.66 -8.50
C PHE A 135 -3.86 5.25 -9.87
N THR A 136 -3.25 4.51 -10.79
CA THR A 136 -3.00 5.02 -12.15
C THR A 136 -4.28 5.21 -12.94
N THR A 137 -5.27 4.33 -12.79
CA THR A 137 -6.58 4.47 -13.45
C THR A 137 -7.39 5.63 -12.85
N LEU A 138 -7.40 5.80 -11.53
CA LEU A 138 -8.02 6.96 -10.87
C LEU A 138 -7.35 8.29 -11.26
N ALA A 139 -6.02 8.29 -11.35
CA ALA A 139 -5.25 9.44 -11.79
C ALA A 139 -5.59 9.81 -13.25
N THR A 140 -5.72 8.82 -14.13
CA THR A 140 -6.14 9.03 -15.52
C THR A 140 -7.58 9.53 -15.62
N LEU A 141 -8.50 8.97 -14.80
CA LEU A 141 -9.88 9.43 -14.72
C LEU A 141 -9.97 10.91 -14.34
N SER A 142 -9.12 11.36 -13.42
CA SER A 142 -9.07 12.77 -13.02
C SER A 142 -8.78 13.72 -14.20
N LEU A 143 -8.21 13.23 -15.32
CA LEU A 143 -7.86 14.05 -16.48
C LEU A 143 -8.79 13.89 -17.68
N PHE A 144 -9.33 12.70 -17.89
CA PHE A 144 -10.13 12.40 -19.08
C PHE A 144 -11.64 12.26 -18.80
N LYS A 145 -12.05 12.29 -17.52
CA LYS A 145 -13.43 12.37 -17.01
C LYS A 145 -14.46 11.68 -17.93
N THR A 146 -14.18 10.42 -18.27
CA THR A 146 -14.99 9.60 -19.19
C THR A 146 -15.85 8.65 -18.37
N SER A 147 -17.15 8.54 -18.69
CA SER A 147 -18.11 7.73 -17.93
C SER A 147 -17.73 6.24 -17.84
N ASP A 148 -17.17 5.66 -18.91
CA ASP A 148 -16.71 4.27 -18.91
C ASP A 148 -15.47 4.06 -18.05
N ALA A 149 -14.57 5.06 -18.03
CA ALA A 149 -13.37 5.03 -17.22
C ALA A 149 -13.69 5.15 -15.72
N GLU A 150 -14.76 5.86 -15.37
CA GLU A 150 -15.22 5.97 -13.97
C GLU A 150 -15.59 4.60 -13.42
N ARG A 151 -16.46 3.87 -14.12
CA ARG A 151 -16.88 2.51 -13.73
C ARG A 151 -15.70 1.56 -13.63
N ALA A 152 -14.81 1.57 -14.62
CA ALA A 152 -13.62 0.73 -14.63
C ALA A 152 -12.71 1.02 -13.43
N SER A 153 -12.44 2.29 -13.14
CA SER A 153 -11.57 2.69 -12.02
C SER A 153 -12.17 2.30 -10.66
N LEU A 154 -13.49 2.43 -10.49
CA LEU A 154 -14.19 2.03 -9.26
C LEU A 154 -14.16 0.52 -9.04
N ILE A 155 -14.33 -0.28 -10.11
CA ILE A 155 -14.22 -1.74 -10.04
C ILE A 155 -12.80 -2.14 -9.63
N ILE A 156 -11.78 -1.57 -10.28
CA ILE A 156 -10.37 -1.86 -9.97
C ILE A 156 -10.03 -1.44 -8.53
N ALA A 157 -10.46 -0.25 -8.10
CA ALA A 157 -10.27 0.23 -6.75
C ALA A 157 -10.95 -0.69 -5.72
N THR A 158 -12.18 -1.14 -5.99
CA THR A 158 -12.91 -2.07 -5.13
C THR A 158 -12.19 -3.41 -5.01
N ILE A 159 -11.68 -3.95 -6.12
CA ILE A 159 -10.88 -5.18 -6.12
C ILE A 159 -9.60 -4.98 -5.30
N ALA A 160 -8.90 -3.86 -5.48
CA ALA A 160 -7.68 -3.56 -4.72
C ALA A 160 -7.95 -3.46 -3.22
N VAL A 161 -9.03 -2.80 -2.80
CA VAL A 161 -9.47 -2.73 -1.40
C VAL A 161 -9.88 -4.12 -0.90
N GLY A 162 -10.61 -4.90 -1.68
CA GLY A 162 -10.99 -6.27 -1.33
C GLY A 162 -9.79 -7.17 -1.05
N ILE A 163 -8.81 -7.18 -1.96
CA ILE A 163 -7.53 -7.91 -1.78
C ILE A 163 -6.79 -7.39 -0.54
N CYS A 164 -6.82 -6.07 -0.31
CA CYS A 164 -6.24 -5.48 0.88
C CYS A 164 -6.92 -6.04 2.14
N LEU A 165 -8.25 -6.03 2.24
CA LEU A 165 -8.98 -6.55 3.39
C LEU A 165 -8.75 -8.05 3.60
N LEU A 166 -8.80 -8.85 2.53
CA LEU A 166 -8.55 -10.29 2.57
C LEU A 166 -7.19 -10.65 3.16
N ARG A 167 -6.14 -9.89 2.83
CA ARG A 167 -4.80 -10.08 3.41
C ARG A 167 -4.73 -9.79 4.91
N GLY A 168 -5.67 -9.02 5.46
CA GLY A 168 -5.74 -8.72 6.89
C GLY A 168 -6.48 -9.78 7.73
N LEU A 169 -7.39 -10.53 7.10
CA LEU A 169 -8.19 -11.57 7.77
C LEU A 169 -7.39 -12.60 8.60
N PRO A 170 -6.23 -13.10 8.14
CA PRO A 170 -5.48 -14.13 8.88
C PRO A 170 -5.07 -13.73 10.29
N PHE A 171 -4.96 -12.43 10.59
CA PHE A 171 -4.54 -11.94 11.90
C PHE A 171 -5.62 -12.12 12.98
N PHE A 172 -6.91 -12.05 12.61
CA PHE A 172 -8.01 -12.23 13.56
C PHE A 172 -8.15 -13.67 14.06
N PHE A 173 -7.65 -14.64 13.30
CA PHE A 173 -7.75 -16.05 13.63
C PHE A 173 -6.48 -16.64 14.25
N ILE A 174 -5.51 -15.81 14.64
CA ILE A 174 -4.30 -16.29 15.30
C ILE A 174 -4.71 -16.94 16.64
N PRO A 175 -4.47 -18.25 16.84
CA PRO A 175 -4.77 -18.88 18.11
C PRO A 175 -3.93 -18.19 19.19
N LYS A 176 -4.57 -17.88 20.33
CA LYS A 176 -3.87 -17.27 21.48
C LYS A 176 -2.59 -18.07 21.75
N PRO A 177 -1.45 -17.42 21.99
CA PRO A 177 -0.28 -18.14 22.47
C PRO A 177 -0.73 -18.92 23.71
N SER A 178 -0.57 -20.24 23.67
CA SER A 178 -0.76 -21.06 24.85
C SER A 178 0.16 -20.49 25.92
N CYS A 179 -0.40 -19.87 26.96
CA CYS A 179 0.33 -19.59 28.19
C CYS A 179 0.96 -20.91 28.60
N SER A 180 2.26 -21.07 28.36
CA SER A 180 3.04 -22.05 29.08
C SER A 180 2.85 -21.67 30.55
N ARG A 181 2.09 -22.49 31.27
CA ARG A 181 2.05 -22.46 32.73
C ARG A 181 3.51 -22.51 33.20
N SER A 182 4.03 -21.37 33.62
CA SER A 182 5.18 -21.34 34.52
C SER A 182 4.62 -21.82 35.86
N THR A 183 4.92 -23.09 36.14
CA THR A 183 5.01 -23.75 37.47
C THR A 183 3.92 -23.45 38.47
#